data_AF-A0A8K0IXT5-F1
#
_entry.id   AF-A0A8K0IXT5-F1
#
_cell.length_a   1.000
_cell.length_b   1.000
_cell.length_c   1.000
_cell.angle_alpha   90.00
_cell.angle_beta   90.00
_cell.angle_gamma   90.00
#
_symmetry.space_group_name_H-M   'P 1'
#
loop_
_entity.id
_entity.type
_entity.pdbx_description
1 polymer ?
#
loop_
_entity_poly.entity_id
_entity_poly.type
_entity_poly.pdbx_seq_one_letter_code
_entity_poly.pdbx_strand_id
1 'polypeptide(L)'
;MLPLLLHGGVSTGKTSVMLQILHHINRPFVYTSCRSCHSPRILFESVLNQLFLHRRNPGNGYLSARRCERASDFVNLLRDALSQVTGSLRGKKSKLDGNGEMIYLIFDNVELIRSWNKSSDILALLFRLFDILNTPEVGLIYISNAAPDGYYSMAGSVEPVSVYFPDYTVDDLFNIFMLRSPANPKLYSSFLRVTRRIDELATAFDPLFQKYCEPLADLNLVPDESVKRRLFVRLQPHLSASLNETFRVPSECSFEANEEETCSKKGNIKKLSGRETSNELEFHMSVSAKYLLISAFLASRNPATLDAALFDSTGGSNSRKRRKKSSQAVIDQKDEMAEEMLLKGPGSFPLERLLAIFQCITSVGEGTLEEEQLEDGMVIESGNVGLMSDVLLQLSTLCNANFICKSGSCPLEGSTRYRSTVDEDTALKITMSTEL
;
A
#
# COMPACT_ATOMS: atom_id res chain seq x y z
N MET A 1 19.54 32.69 -6.80
CA MET A 1 18.05 32.69 -6.67
C MET A 1 17.70 32.06 -5.33
N LEU A 2 16.77 32.61 -4.55
CA LEU A 2 16.33 31.97 -3.31
C LEU A 2 15.76 30.56 -3.59
N PRO A 3 15.93 29.60 -2.68
CA PRO A 3 15.38 28.26 -2.87
C PRO A 3 13.86 28.30 -2.98
N LEU A 4 13.29 27.46 -3.85
CA LEU A 4 11.85 27.39 -4.12
C LEU A 4 11.28 26.08 -3.56
N LEU A 5 10.19 26.14 -2.79
CA LEU A 5 9.49 24.97 -2.27
C LEU A 5 8.07 24.91 -2.85
N LEU A 6 7.80 23.92 -3.68
CA LEU A 6 6.48 23.66 -4.24
C LEU A 6 5.75 22.64 -3.37
N HIS A 7 4.61 23.02 -2.82
CA HIS A 7 3.81 22.12 -1.98
C HIS A 7 2.36 22.04 -2.43
N GLY A 8 1.71 20.90 -2.21
CA GLY A 8 0.31 20.68 -2.57
C GLY A 8 -0.08 19.20 -2.56
N GLY A 9 -1.35 18.86 -2.76
CA GLY A 9 -1.83 17.48 -2.76
C GLY A 9 -1.18 16.57 -3.81
N VAL A 10 -1.41 15.26 -3.70
CA VAL A 10 -1.01 14.31 -4.74
C VAL A 10 -1.75 14.62 -6.05
N SER A 11 -1.12 14.34 -7.20
CA SER A 11 -1.73 14.52 -8.52
C SER A 11 -2.10 15.97 -8.89
N THR A 12 -1.55 16.99 -8.20
CA THR A 12 -1.75 18.41 -8.55
C THR A 12 -0.89 18.91 -9.73
N GLY A 13 -0.09 18.04 -10.36
CA GLY A 13 0.70 18.40 -11.54
C GLY A 13 1.98 19.21 -11.26
N LYS A 14 2.39 19.39 -9.99
CA LYS A 14 3.59 20.13 -9.57
C LYS A 14 4.82 19.83 -10.43
N THR A 15 5.18 18.55 -10.52
CA THR A 15 6.35 18.07 -11.26
C THR A 15 6.19 18.30 -12.76
N SER A 16 5.02 18.00 -13.33
CA SER A 16 4.75 18.17 -14.76
C SER A 16 4.86 19.64 -15.19
N VAL A 17 4.23 20.55 -14.44
CA VAL A 17 4.25 21.99 -14.70
C VAL A 17 5.68 22.53 -14.61
N MET A 18 6.43 22.17 -13.57
CA MET A 18 7.82 22.64 -13.44
C MET A 18 8.73 22.14 -14.55
N LEU A 19 8.63 20.86 -14.90
CA LEU A 19 9.41 20.32 -16.01
C LEU A 19 9.03 21.02 -17.31
N GLN A 20 7.74 21.18 -17.62
CA GLN A 20 7.26 21.90 -18.81
C GLN A 20 7.79 23.33 -18.87
N ILE A 21 7.76 24.07 -17.76
CA ILE A 21 8.31 25.43 -17.67
C ILE A 21 9.80 25.43 -17.98
N LEU A 22 10.58 24.53 -17.37
CA LEU A 22 12.03 24.48 -17.59
C LEU A 22 12.41 24.07 -19.01
N HIS A 23 11.64 23.18 -19.63
CA HIS A 23 11.79 22.84 -21.05
C HIS A 23 11.44 24.04 -21.94
N HIS A 24 10.37 24.78 -21.65
CA HIS A 24 9.98 25.94 -22.46
C HIS A 24 10.99 27.08 -22.37
N ILE A 25 11.59 27.30 -21.20
CA ILE A 25 12.64 28.32 -21.00
C ILE A 25 14.02 27.80 -21.49
N ASN A 26 14.10 26.55 -21.97
CA ASN A 26 15.33 25.88 -22.43
C ASN A 26 16.49 25.97 -21.42
N ARG A 27 16.19 25.76 -20.12
CA ARG A 27 17.22 25.85 -19.07
C ARG A 27 17.74 24.47 -18.67
N PRO A 28 19.06 24.34 -18.45
CA PRO A 28 19.63 23.08 -17.95
C PRO A 28 19.13 22.82 -16.53
N PHE A 29 18.65 21.60 -16.29
CA PHE A 29 18.22 21.17 -14.97
C PHE A 29 18.65 19.73 -14.69
N VAL A 30 18.77 19.41 -13.41
CA VAL A 30 19.01 18.07 -12.88
C VAL A 30 17.77 17.68 -12.10
N TYR A 31 17.21 16.51 -12.42
CA TYR A 31 15.98 16.04 -11.79
C TYR A 31 16.25 14.77 -10.97
N THR A 32 15.92 14.81 -9.68
CA THR A 32 16.07 13.65 -8.80
C THR A 32 14.81 13.43 -7.98
N SER A 33 14.24 12.22 -8.04
CA SER A 33 13.10 11.83 -7.21
C SER A 33 13.54 11.03 -5.98
N CYS A 34 13.14 11.51 -4.80
CA CYS A 34 13.36 10.82 -3.52
C CYS A 34 12.51 9.54 -3.40
N ARG A 35 11.64 9.25 -4.36
CA ARG A 35 10.97 7.95 -4.48
C ARG A 35 11.89 6.89 -5.09
N SER A 36 12.72 7.28 -6.07
CA SER A 36 13.70 6.40 -6.70
C SER A 36 14.96 6.22 -5.83
N CYS A 37 15.33 7.24 -5.07
CA CYS A 37 16.45 7.22 -4.15
C CYS A 37 15.94 6.84 -2.75
N HIS A 38 16.28 5.67 -2.22
CA HIS A 38 15.91 5.26 -0.85
C HIS A 38 17.04 5.51 0.17
N SER A 39 18.16 6.11 -0.27
CA SER A 39 19.34 6.37 0.54
C SER A 39 20.02 7.67 0.11
N PRO A 40 20.61 8.44 1.05
CA PRO A 40 21.34 9.67 0.74
C PRO A 40 22.45 9.50 -0.28
N ARG A 41 23.16 8.36 -0.22
CA ARG A 41 24.22 8.03 -1.18
C ARG A 41 23.68 7.99 -2.61
N ILE A 42 22.53 7.36 -2.82
CA ILE A 42 21.91 7.23 -4.14
C ILE A 42 21.45 8.61 -4.64
N LEU A 43 20.93 9.44 -3.74
CA LEU A 43 20.54 10.82 -4.06
C LEU A 43 21.75 11.63 -4.55
N PHE A 44 22.85 11.62 -3.80
CA PHE A 44 24.08 12.35 -4.14
C PHE A 44 24.68 11.86 -5.46
N GLU A 45 24.79 10.54 -5.62
CA GLU A 45 25.33 9.95 -6.85
C GLU A 45 24.41 10.24 -8.06
N SER A 46 23.09 10.26 -7.90
CA SER A 46 22.14 10.59 -8.99
C SER A 46 22.35 12.03 -9.50
N VAL A 47 22.44 12.99 -8.59
CA VAL A 47 22.69 14.40 -8.93
C VAL A 47 24.04 14.55 -9.64
N LEU A 48 25.10 13.96 -9.09
CA LEU A 48 26.45 14.06 -9.67
C LEU A 48 26.53 13.38 -11.04
N ASN A 49 25.92 12.21 -11.21
CA ASN A 49 25.91 11.49 -12.49
C ASN A 49 25.26 12.34 -13.60
N GLN A 50 24.16 13.03 -13.31
CA GLN A 50 23.51 13.92 -14.27
C GLN A 50 24.37 15.15 -14.61
N LEU A 51 25.03 15.76 -13.61
CA LEU A 51 25.92 16.90 -13.84
C LEU A 51 27.16 16.53 -14.68
N PHE A 52 27.72 15.34 -14.48
CA PHE A 52 28.83 14.83 -15.28
C PHE A 52 28.40 14.20 -16.61
N LEU A 53 27.10 14.25 -16.97
CA LEU A 53 26.53 13.59 -18.16
C LEU A 53 26.85 12.09 -18.23
N HIS A 54 26.97 11.45 -17.07
CA HIS A 54 27.34 10.05 -16.93
C HIS A 54 26.10 9.17 -16.81
N ARG A 55 25.99 8.17 -17.69
CA ARG A 55 24.92 7.16 -17.65
C ARG A 55 25.49 5.81 -17.21
N ARG A 56 24.84 5.19 -16.22
CA ARG A 56 25.18 3.82 -15.79
C ARG A 56 24.77 2.85 -16.89
N ASN A 57 25.75 2.18 -17.49
CA ASN A 57 25.58 1.29 -18.63
C ASN A 57 26.31 -0.04 -18.34
N PRO A 58 25.95 -1.16 -19.02
CA PRO A 58 26.68 -2.42 -18.87
C PRO A 58 28.19 -2.27 -19.11
N GLY A 59 28.58 -1.45 -20.08
CA GLY A 59 29.99 -1.21 -20.43
C GLY A 59 30.83 -0.50 -19.36
N ASN A 60 30.21 0.12 -18.34
CA ASN A 60 30.92 0.71 -17.19
C ASN A 60 30.64 -0.04 -15.88
N GLY A 61 30.09 -1.26 -15.96
CA GLY A 61 29.76 -2.07 -14.78
C GLY A 61 28.69 -1.42 -13.90
N TYR A 62 27.83 -0.56 -14.47
CA TYR A 62 26.83 0.23 -13.75
C TYR A 62 27.41 1.13 -12.64
N LEU A 63 28.70 1.47 -12.72
CA LEU A 63 29.35 2.32 -11.73
C LEU A 63 28.90 3.78 -11.87
N SER A 64 28.81 4.48 -10.74
CA SER A 64 28.62 5.93 -10.69
C SER A 64 29.88 6.68 -11.13
N ALA A 65 29.73 7.88 -11.68
CA ALA A 65 30.83 8.76 -12.06
C ALA A 65 31.76 9.04 -10.87
N ARG A 66 31.16 9.28 -9.69
CA ARG A 66 31.84 9.45 -8.41
C ARG A 66 31.04 8.74 -7.33
N ARG A 67 31.72 8.05 -6.42
CA ARG A 67 31.10 7.51 -5.21
C ARG A 67 31.11 8.59 -4.14
N CYS A 68 29.98 8.76 -3.45
CA CYS A 68 29.83 9.77 -2.41
C CYS A 68 29.16 9.16 -1.17
N GLU A 69 29.93 9.01 -0.09
CA GLU A 69 29.44 8.44 1.17
C GLU A 69 29.14 9.51 2.22
N ARG A 70 29.85 10.65 2.18
CA ARG A 70 29.72 11.74 3.14
C ARG A 70 29.11 12.98 2.48
N ALA A 71 28.28 13.69 3.25
CA ALA A 71 27.68 14.96 2.84
C ALA A 71 28.72 16.04 2.47
N SER A 72 29.87 16.07 3.16
CA SER A 72 30.97 16.99 2.86
C SER A 72 31.54 16.77 1.46
N ASP A 73 31.73 15.50 1.11
CA ASP A 73 32.33 15.10 -0.17
C ASP A 73 31.35 15.43 -1.29
N PHE A 74 30.05 15.24 -1.05
CA PHE A 74 28.98 15.64 -1.98
C PHE A 74 29.05 17.13 -2.29
N VAL A 75 29.13 18.00 -1.27
CA VAL A 75 29.18 19.45 -1.45
C VAL A 75 30.39 19.87 -2.29
N ASN A 76 31.57 19.30 -2.01
CA ASN A 76 32.79 19.62 -2.76
C ASN A 76 32.67 19.18 -4.23
N LEU A 77 32.27 17.92 -4.46
CA LEU A 77 32.07 17.39 -5.81
C LEU A 77 30.97 18.14 -6.58
N LEU A 78 29.92 18.58 -5.88
CA LEU A 78 28.84 19.36 -6.46
C LEU A 78 29.33 20.74 -6.89
N ARG A 79 30.13 21.43 -6.06
CA ARG A 79 30.75 22.72 -6.44
C ARG A 79 31.64 22.57 -7.67
N ASP A 80 32.47 21.54 -7.72
CA ASP A 80 33.36 21.27 -8.85
C ASP A 80 32.56 21.00 -10.14
N ALA A 81 31.55 20.14 -10.05
CA ALA A 81 30.69 19.80 -11.19
C ALA A 81 29.93 21.02 -11.71
N LEU A 82 29.33 21.82 -10.81
CA LEU A 82 28.62 23.04 -11.17
C LEU A 82 29.54 24.04 -11.85
N SER A 83 30.76 24.24 -11.34
CA SER A 83 31.74 25.16 -11.92
C SER A 83 32.15 24.76 -13.35
N GLN A 84 32.24 23.46 -13.62
CA GLN A 84 32.52 22.95 -14.98
C GLN A 84 31.35 23.21 -15.93
N VAL A 85 30.11 22.94 -15.47
CA VAL A 85 28.91 23.13 -16.30
C VAL A 85 28.66 24.61 -16.57
N THR A 86 28.77 25.48 -15.57
CA THR A 86 28.59 26.93 -15.75
C THR A 86 29.67 27.53 -16.65
N GLY A 87 30.93 27.07 -16.54
CA GLY A 87 32.00 27.41 -17.47
C GLY A 87 31.69 27.05 -18.92
N SER A 88 31.11 25.87 -19.16
CA SER A 88 30.67 25.43 -20.49
C SER A 88 29.53 26.28 -21.04
N LEU A 89 28.58 26.68 -20.18
CA LEU A 89 27.44 27.52 -20.56
C LEU A 89 27.89 28.93 -20.96
N ARG A 90 28.86 29.53 -20.25
CA ARG A 90 29.45 30.84 -20.62
C ARG A 90 30.16 30.81 -21.98
N GLY A 91 30.77 29.69 -22.35
CA GLY A 91 31.48 29.53 -23.63
C GLY A 91 30.58 29.36 -24.85
N LYS A 92 29.32 28.91 -24.68
CA LYS A 92 28.37 28.59 -25.77
C LYS A 92 27.46 29.76 -26.20
N LYS A 93 27.84 31.02 -25.98
CA LYS A 93 27.05 32.20 -26.40
C LYS A 93 26.90 32.27 -27.93
N SER A 94 25.85 31.64 -28.46
CA SER A 94 25.30 31.92 -29.77
C SER A 94 24.33 33.10 -29.63
N LYS A 95 24.41 34.06 -30.55
CA LYS A 95 23.71 35.37 -30.51
C LYS A 95 22.19 35.29 -30.65
N LEU A 96 21.57 34.10 -30.65
CA LEU A 96 20.14 33.95 -30.97
C LEU A 96 19.26 33.28 -29.90
N ASP A 97 19.80 32.65 -28.85
CA ASP A 97 18.97 31.98 -27.84
C ASP A 97 19.17 32.61 -26.45
N GLY A 98 18.06 32.92 -25.78
CA GLY A 98 17.98 33.48 -24.42
C GLY A 98 18.44 32.51 -23.31
N ASN A 99 19.50 31.75 -23.54
CA ASN A 99 20.13 30.85 -22.57
C ASN A 99 20.84 31.68 -21.50
N GLY A 100 20.14 32.01 -20.43
CA GLY A 100 20.77 32.55 -19.24
C GLY A 100 21.57 31.47 -18.50
N GLU A 101 22.52 31.94 -17.70
CA GLU A 101 23.64 31.17 -17.15
C GLU A 101 23.25 30.28 -15.94
N MET A 102 21.95 30.00 -15.76
CA MET A 102 21.40 29.34 -14.57
C MET A 102 21.19 27.84 -14.76
N ILE A 103 21.56 27.03 -13.77
CA ILE A 103 21.28 25.59 -13.68
C ILE A 103 20.31 25.33 -12.52
N TYR A 104 19.31 24.48 -12.72
CA TYR A 104 18.33 24.13 -11.69
C TYR A 104 18.55 22.72 -11.14
N LEU A 105 18.57 22.57 -9.81
CA LEU A 105 18.55 21.26 -9.14
C LEU A 105 17.16 21.04 -8.56
N ILE A 106 16.47 20.01 -9.05
CA ILE A 106 15.10 19.67 -8.67
C ILE A 106 15.14 18.40 -7.80
N PHE A 107 14.64 18.53 -6.58
CA PHE A 107 14.43 17.43 -5.65
C PHE A 107 12.93 17.17 -5.49
N ASP A 108 12.45 16.07 -6.05
CA ASP A 108 11.04 15.67 -5.97
C ASP A 108 10.78 14.72 -4.80
N ASN A 109 9.56 14.75 -4.27
CA ASN A 109 9.07 13.97 -3.13
C ASN A 109 9.91 14.10 -1.84
N VAL A 110 10.29 15.33 -1.49
CA VAL A 110 11.16 15.60 -0.33
C VAL A 110 10.57 15.11 1.00
N GLU A 111 9.25 14.93 1.10
CA GLU A 111 8.58 14.31 2.26
C GLU A 111 9.10 12.90 2.58
N LEU A 112 9.52 12.14 1.57
CA LEU A 112 10.00 10.76 1.75
C LEU A 112 11.33 10.70 2.48
N ILE A 113 12.11 11.79 2.48
CA ILE A 113 13.39 11.84 3.21
C ILE A 113 13.15 11.69 4.72
N ARG A 114 11.97 12.07 5.24
CA ARG A 114 11.64 11.93 6.67
C ARG A 114 11.71 10.48 7.16
N SER A 115 11.42 9.50 6.29
CA SER A 115 11.47 8.08 6.65
C SER A 115 12.87 7.47 6.52
N TRP A 116 13.87 8.23 6.10
CA TRP A 116 15.24 7.72 5.95
C TRP A 116 15.98 7.74 7.29
N ASN A 117 17.01 6.89 7.41
CA ASN A 117 17.95 6.96 8.52
C ASN A 117 18.72 8.29 8.48
N LYS A 118 18.77 9.01 9.61
CA LYS A 118 19.39 10.35 9.74
C LYS A 118 18.73 11.41 8.84
N SER A 119 17.39 11.36 8.74
CA SER A 119 16.59 12.27 7.91
C SER A 119 16.80 13.76 8.23
N SER A 120 17.01 14.10 9.51
CA SER A 120 17.27 15.48 9.95
C SER A 120 18.52 16.09 9.32
N ASP A 121 19.62 15.33 9.28
CA ASP A 121 20.91 15.82 8.80
C ASP A 121 20.89 16.10 7.30
N ILE A 122 20.21 15.23 6.55
CA ILE A 122 20.07 15.33 5.09
C ILE A 122 19.12 16.46 4.70
N LEU A 123 17.97 16.58 5.36
CA LEU A 123 17.06 17.70 5.12
C LEU A 123 17.74 19.03 5.46
N ALA A 124 18.42 19.12 6.61
CA ALA A 124 19.17 20.30 7.00
C ALA A 124 20.33 20.61 6.04
N LEU A 125 20.98 19.59 5.45
CA LEU A 125 21.98 19.79 4.40
C LEU A 125 21.32 20.36 3.15
N LEU A 126 20.24 19.72 2.66
CA LEU A 126 19.55 20.11 1.44
C LEU A 126 19.08 21.55 1.49
N PHE A 127 18.41 21.98 2.56
CA PHE A 127 17.96 23.37 2.71
C PHE A 127 19.12 24.36 2.88
N ARG A 128 20.23 23.96 3.53
CA ARG A 128 21.45 24.77 3.62
C ARG A 128 22.34 24.72 2.37
N LEU A 129 22.01 23.91 1.35
CA LEU A 129 22.81 23.86 0.12
C LEU A 129 22.87 25.24 -0.54
N PHE A 130 21.82 26.05 -0.40
CA PHE A 130 21.80 27.41 -0.90
C PHE A 130 22.95 28.24 -0.30
N ASP A 131 23.03 28.27 1.03
CA ASP A 131 24.05 29.01 1.78
C ASP A 131 25.45 28.45 1.56
N ILE A 132 25.55 27.12 1.51
CA ILE A 132 26.82 26.43 1.34
C ILE A 132 27.38 26.65 -0.07
N LEU A 133 26.59 26.48 -1.13
CA LEU A 133 27.09 26.62 -2.50
C LEU A 133 27.45 28.07 -2.80
N ASN A 134 26.65 29.03 -2.33
CA ASN A 134 26.82 30.47 -2.57
C ASN A 134 27.11 30.83 -4.04
N THR A 135 26.54 30.06 -4.98
CA THR A 135 26.67 30.26 -6.41
C THR A 135 25.38 30.90 -6.95
N PRO A 136 25.44 32.14 -7.49
CA PRO A 136 24.24 32.83 -7.96
C PRO A 136 23.61 32.15 -9.17
N GLU A 137 24.40 31.38 -9.91
CA GLU A 137 24.06 30.62 -11.13
C GLU A 137 23.27 29.33 -10.86
N VAL A 138 22.97 29.00 -9.60
CA VAL A 138 22.27 27.77 -9.23
C VAL A 138 20.91 28.09 -8.61
N GLY A 139 19.87 27.44 -9.12
CA GLY A 139 18.52 27.44 -8.56
C GLY A 139 18.22 26.11 -7.88
N LEU A 140 17.71 26.14 -6.64
CA LEU A 140 17.27 24.96 -5.90
C LEU A 140 15.74 24.92 -5.87
N ILE A 141 15.16 23.81 -6.32
CA ILE A 141 13.71 23.59 -6.34
C ILE A 141 13.41 22.30 -5.58
N TYR A 142 12.56 22.41 -4.57
CA TYR A 142 12.07 21.30 -3.77
C TYR A 142 10.59 21.10 -4.07
N ILE A 143 10.16 19.87 -4.33
CA ILE A 143 8.76 19.51 -4.52
C ILE A 143 8.35 18.58 -3.39
N SER A 144 7.26 18.93 -2.72
CA SER A 144 6.71 18.11 -1.65
C SER A 144 5.19 18.05 -1.65
N ASN A 145 4.64 17.02 -1.02
CA ASN A 145 3.22 16.95 -0.67
C ASN A 145 2.91 17.59 0.69
N ALA A 146 3.91 17.75 1.57
CA ALA A 146 3.72 18.32 2.89
C ALA A 146 3.83 19.85 2.87
N ALA A 147 3.10 20.51 3.78
CA ALA A 147 3.22 21.94 4.02
C ALA A 147 4.65 22.31 4.50
N PRO A 148 5.10 23.56 4.24
CA PRO A 148 6.39 24.07 4.74
C PRO A 148 6.54 23.90 6.26
N ASP A 149 5.43 23.96 7.00
CA ASP A 149 5.35 23.78 8.45
C ASP A 149 6.06 22.53 8.97
N GLY A 150 5.96 21.43 8.23
CA GLY A 150 6.59 20.17 8.61
C GLY A 150 8.12 20.18 8.49
N TYR A 151 8.73 21.24 7.99
CA TYR A 151 10.18 21.37 7.79
C TYR A 151 10.83 22.41 8.69
N TYR A 152 10.05 23.26 9.39
CA TYR A 152 10.59 24.34 10.24
C TYR A 152 11.44 23.86 11.42
N SER A 153 11.29 22.60 11.86
CA SER A 153 12.15 22.04 12.91
C SER A 153 13.60 21.80 12.46
N MET A 154 13.89 21.89 11.16
CA MET A 154 15.19 21.56 10.58
C MET A 154 16.05 22.81 10.29
N ALA A 155 16.44 23.49 11.37
CA ALA A 155 17.55 24.44 11.48
C ALA A 155 17.45 25.79 10.71
N GLY A 156 17.93 26.86 11.37
CA GLY A 156 17.97 28.27 10.92
C GLY A 156 18.73 28.53 9.60
N SER A 157 18.18 27.99 8.52
CA SER A 157 18.54 28.19 7.12
C SER A 157 17.64 29.25 6.50
N VAL A 158 18.02 29.73 5.32
CA VAL A 158 17.19 30.65 4.54
C VAL A 158 15.88 29.96 4.17
N GLU A 159 14.76 30.53 4.60
CA GLU A 159 13.43 29.98 4.32
C GLU A 159 13.19 29.96 2.80
N PRO A 160 12.88 28.80 2.21
CA PRO A 160 12.57 28.73 0.79
C PRO A 160 11.25 29.46 0.50
N VAL A 161 11.20 30.11 -0.66
CA VAL A 161 9.97 30.72 -1.17
C VAL A 161 8.98 29.59 -1.43
N SER A 162 7.88 29.55 -0.68
CA SER A 162 6.85 28.53 -0.82
C SER A 162 5.83 28.91 -1.89
N VAL A 163 5.48 27.95 -2.76
CA VAL A 163 4.41 28.08 -3.74
C VAL A 163 3.44 26.94 -3.56
N TYR A 164 2.20 27.30 -3.23
CA TYR A 164 1.13 26.34 -3.03
C TYR A 164 0.44 25.98 -4.35
N PHE A 165 0.31 24.69 -4.62
CA PHE A 165 -0.50 24.12 -5.69
C PHE A 165 -1.83 23.62 -5.09
N PRO A 166 -2.94 24.33 -5.32
CA PRO A 166 -4.25 23.91 -4.83
C PRO A 166 -4.71 22.63 -5.49
N ASP A 167 -5.61 21.92 -4.81
CA ASP A 167 -6.30 20.78 -5.40
C ASP A 167 -7.23 21.24 -6.52
N TYR A 168 -7.33 20.44 -7.58
CA TYR A 168 -8.19 20.75 -8.71
C TYR A 168 -9.67 20.74 -8.34
N THR A 169 -10.40 21.76 -8.79
CA THR A 169 -11.86 21.75 -8.71
C THR A 169 -12.45 20.77 -9.73
N VAL A 170 -13.73 20.43 -9.59
CA VAL A 170 -14.41 19.55 -10.57
C VAL A 170 -14.36 20.16 -11.98
N ASP A 171 -14.45 21.48 -12.07
CA ASP A 171 -14.37 22.21 -13.35
C ASP A 171 -12.95 22.18 -13.93
N ASP A 172 -11.92 22.31 -13.09
CA ASP A 172 -10.53 22.18 -13.54
C ASP A 172 -10.22 20.77 -14.04
N LEU A 173 -10.66 19.75 -13.29
CA LEU A 173 -10.52 18.34 -13.70
C LEU A 173 -11.20 18.12 -15.04
N PHE A 174 -12.43 18.61 -15.19
CA PHE A 174 -13.18 18.55 -16.44
C PHE A 174 -12.37 19.15 -17.60
N ASN A 175 -11.83 20.35 -17.43
CA ASN A 175 -11.03 21.01 -18.46
C ASN A 175 -9.74 20.24 -18.80
N ILE A 176 -9.08 19.66 -17.80
CA ILE A 176 -7.87 18.85 -18.01
C ILE A 176 -8.18 17.58 -18.80
N PHE A 177 -9.28 16.88 -18.49
CA PHE A 177 -9.69 15.69 -19.25
C PHE A 177 -10.18 16.04 -20.65
N MET A 178 -10.87 17.17 -20.83
CA MET A 178 -11.30 17.68 -22.13
C MET A 178 -10.12 17.89 -23.09
N LEU A 179 -8.98 18.36 -22.58
CA LEU A 179 -7.77 18.57 -23.38
C LEU A 179 -7.11 17.24 -23.80
N ARG A 180 -7.30 16.17 -23.02
CA ARG A 180 -6.68 14.87 -23.26
C ARG A 180 -7.51 13.97 -24.19
N SER A 181 -8.84 14.07 -24.10
CA SER A 181 -9.78 13.32 -24.94
C SER A 181 -10.88 14.27 -25.44
N PRO A 182 -10.93 14.61 -26.74
CA PRO A 182 -11.89 15.57 -27.28
C PRO A 182 -13.32 15.00 -27.44
N ALA A 183 -13.62 13.80 -26.92
CA ALA A 183 -14.85 13.09 -27.20
C ALA A 183 -16.03 13.54 -26.30
N ASN A 184 -16.77 14.58 -26.72
CA ASN A 184 -18.06 15.05 -26.15
C ASN A 184 -18.05 15.66 -24.73
N PRO A 185 -17.89 17.00 -24.60
CA PRO A 185 -17.88 17.74 -23.32
C PRO A 185 -18.99 17.40 -22.34
N LYS A 186 -20.20 17.15 -22.84
CA LYS A 186 -21.39 17.03 -21.99
C LYS A 186 -21.46 15.70 -21.23
N LEU A 187 -20.76 14.67 -21.70
CA LEU A 187 -20.73 13.34 -21.08
C LEU A 187 -19.84 13.30 -19.83
N TYR A 188 -18.75 14.07 -19.85
CA TYR A 188 -17.75 14.14 -18.77
C TYR A 188 -18.32 14.70 -17.45
N SER A 189 -19.24 15.67 -17.53
CA SER A 189 -19.82 16.34 -16.34
C SER A 189 -20.52 15.40 -15.36
N SER A 190 -21.05 14.26 -15.84
CA SER A 190 -21.77 13.29 -15.02
C SER A 190 -20.85 12.26 -14.35
N PHE A 191 -19.61 12.12 -14.82
CA PHE A 191 -18.66 11.08 -14.40
C PHE A 191 -17.79 11.49 -13.20
N LEU A 192 -17.48 12.79 -13.07
CA LEU A 192 -16.44 13.32 -12.16
C LEU A 192 -16.84 13.45 -10.67
N ARG A 193 -17.87 12.75 -10.18
CA ARG A 193 -18.34 12.91 -8.80
C ARG A 193 -17.62 12.03 -7.76
N VAL A 194 -16.84 11.03 -8.19
CA VAL A 194 -16.41 9.95 -7.28
C VAL A 194 -14.97 10.09 -6.78
N THR A 195 -14.03 10.62 -7.58
CA THR A 195 -12.64 10.83 -7.15
C THR A 195 -12.09 12.17 -7.66
N ARG A 196 -11.22 12.81 -6.86
CA ARG A 196 -10.54 14.08 -7.21
C ARG A 196 -9.10 13.87 -7.71
N ARG A 197 -8.64 12.62 -7.78
CA ARG A 197 -7.26 12.28 -8.16
C ARG A 197 -7.16 12.04 -9.66
N ILE A 198 -6.35 12.85 -10.34
CA ILE A 198 -6.16 12.75 -11.80
C ILE A 198 -5.53 11.41 -12.18
N ASP A 199 -4.53 10.92 -11.45
CA ASP A 199 -3.78 9.72 -11.85
C ASP A 199 -4.66 8.47 -11.85
N GLU A 200 -5.50 8.32 -10.81
CA GLU A 200 -6.46 7.22 -10.67
C GLU A 200 -7.61 7.35 -11.65
N LEU A 201 -8.09 8.58 -11.83
CA LEU A 201 -9.18 8.84 -12.74
C LEU A 201 -8.72 8.58 -14.17
N ALA A 202 -7.53 9.01 -14.57
CA ALA A 202 -7.00 8.86 -15.92
C ALA A 202 -6.86 7.40 -16.37
N THR A 203 -6.48 6.48 -15.48
CA THR A 203 -6.38 5.06 -15.82
C THR A 203 -7.75 4.41 -15.94
N ALA A 204 -8.68 4.74 -15.04
CA ALA A 204 -10.06 4.25 -15.10
C ALA A 204 -10.90 4.94 -16.18
N PHE A 205 -10.46 6.09 -16.68
CA PHE A 205 -11.25 6.97 -17.54
C PHE A 205 -11.58 6.32 -18.87
N ASP A 206 -10.57 5.92 -19.64
CA ASP A 206 -10.72 5.38 -20.99
C ASP A 206 -11.63 4.14 -21.06
N PRO A 207 -11.48 3.11 -20.21
CA PRO A 207 -12.34 1.93 -20.27
C PRO A 207 -13.78 2.23 -19.85
N LEU A 208 -13.98 3.12 -18.88
CA LEU A 208 -15.32 3.51 -18.44
C LEU A 208 -16.01 4.41 -19.47
N PHE A 209 -15.26 5.29 -20.14
CA PHE A 209 -15.77 6.13 -21.21
C PHE A 209 -16.19 5.31 -22.44
N GLN A 210 -15.42 4.29 -22.82
CA GLN A 210 -15.80 3.36 -23.90
C GLN A 210 -17.13 2.65 -23.59
N LYS A 211 -17.29 2.13 -22.36
CA LYS A 211 -18.55 1.50 -21.92
C LYS A 211 -19.72 2.48 -21.82
N TYR A 212 -19.44 3.75 -21.48
CA TYR A 212 -20.44 4.80 -21.50
C TYR A 212 -20.91 5.13 -22.93
N CYS A 213 -20.02 5.03 -23.91
CA CYS A 213 -20.31 5.33 -25.32
C CYS A 213 -20.90 4.16 -26.10
N GLU A 214 -20.75 2.91 -25.65
CA GLU A 214 -21.31 1.70 -26.28
C GLU A 214 -22.80 1.80 -26.67
N PRO A 215 -23.69 2.42 -25.86
CA PRO A 215 -25.11 2.54 -26.19
C PRO A 215 -25.42 3.70 -27.16
N LEU A 216 -24.45 4.56 -27.48
CA LEU A 216 -24.60 5.69 -28.39
C LEU A 216 -24.21 5.26 -29.80
N ALA A 217 -25.20 4.99 -30.66
CA ALA A 217 -24.97 4.64 -32.07
C ALA A 217 -24.35 5.78 -32.89
N ASP A 218 -24.53 7.03 -32.45
CA ASP A 218 -23.95 8.23 -33.04
C ASP A 218 -23.28 9.08 -31.94
N LEU A 219 -21.96 9.21 -32.01
CA LEU A 219 -21.16 10.01 -31.07
C LEU A 219 -21.36 11.52 -31.23
N ASN A 220 -22.12 11.99 -32.22
CA ASN A 220 -22.33 13.43 -32.48
C ASN A 220 -23.67 13.97 -31.94
N LEU A 221 -24.54 13.10 -31.43
CA LEU A 221 -25.84 13.49 -30.89
C LEU A 221 -25.68 13.97 -29.45
N VAL A 222 -26.05 15.24 -29.20
CA VAL A 222 -26.12 15.82 -27.86
C VAL A 222 -27.14 15.02 -27.04
N PRO A 223 -26.73 14.26 -26.02
CA PRO A 223 -27.68 13.47 -25.25
C PRO A 223 -28.48 14.39 -24.34
N ASP A 224 -29.80 14.26 -24.43
CA ASP A 224 -30.77 14.92 -23.58
C ASP A 224 -30.59 14.49 -22.09
N GLU A 225 -31.05 15.30 -21.13
CA GLU A 225 -30.88 15.02 -19.69
C GLU A 225 -31.46 13.65 -19.28
N SER A 226 -32.53 13.23 -19.95
CA SER A 226 -33.15 11.91 -19.79
C SER A 226 -32.27 10.75 -20.29
N VAL A 227 -31.49 10.97 -21.36
CA VAL A 227 -30.54 10.01 -21.93
C VAL A 227 -29.31 9.91 -21.05
N LYS A 228 -28.79 11.03 -20.55
CA LYS A 228 -27.66 11.07 -19.61
C LYS A 228 -27.94 10.24 -18.35
N ARG A 229 -29.14 10.38 -17.77
CA ARG A 229 -29.55 9.60 -16.59
C ARG A 229 -29.59 8.09 -16.88
N ARG A 230 -30.11 7.67 -18.03
CA ARG A 230 -30.16 6.26 -18.44
C ARG A 230 -28.76 5.66 -18.66
N LEU A 231 -27.87 6.42 -19.30
CA LEU A 231 -26.48 6.03 -19.49
C LEU A 231 -25.74 5.92 -18.16
N PHE A 232 -25.95 6.87 -17.24
CA PHE A 232 -25.35 6.85 -15.91
C PHE A 232 -25.80 5.64 -15.09
N VAL A 233 -27.10 5.30 -15.10
CA VAL A 233 -27.64 4.11 -14.40
C VAL A 233 -26.99 2.82 -14.92
N ARG A 234 -26.75 2.73 -16.24
CA ARG A 234 -26.08 1.57 -16.85
C ARG A 234 -24.58 1.53 -16.53
N LEU A 235 -23.95 2.69 -16.37
CA LEU A 235 -22.55 2.81 -16.01
C LEU A 235 -22.30 2.55 -14.51
N GLN A 236 -23.27 2.86 -13.64
CA GLN A 236 -23.19 2.74 -12.18
C GLN A 236 -22.62 1.40 -11.65
N PRO A 237 -23.06 0.20 -12.11
CA PRO A 237 -22.47 -1.05 -11.65
C PRO A 237 -21.01 -1.23 -12.09
N HIS A 238 -20.64 -0.72 -13.26
CA HIS A 238 -19.27 -0.76 -13.76
C HIS A 238 -18.38 0.26 -13.06
N LEU A 239 -18.91 1.43 -12.67
CA LEU A 239 -18.23 2.40 -11.83
C LEU A 239 -17.85 1.79 -10.48
N SER A 240 -18.79 1.14 -9.79
CA SER A 240 -18.49 0.50 -8.51
C SER A 240 -17.45 -0.62 -8.64
N ALA A 241 -17.52 -1.42 -9.70
CA ALA A 241 -16.56 -2.49 -9.94
C ALA A 241 -15.17 -1.93 -10.26
N SER A 242 -15.07 -0.99 -11.21
CA SER A 242 -13.80 -0.42 -11.64
C SER A 242 -13.16 0.48 -10.60
N LEU A 243 -13.93 1.19 -9.76
CA LEU A 243 -13.36 1.95 -8.64
C LEU A 243 -12.79 1.01 -7.58
N ASN A 244 -13.52 -0.05 -7.20
CA ASN A 244 -13.01 -1.07 -6.28
C ASN A 244 -11.77 -1.80 -6.84
N GLU A 245 -11.70 -1.99 -8.16
CA GLU A 245 -10.52 -2.50 -8.84
C GLU A 245 -9.39 -1.47 -8.93
N THR A 246 -9.66 -0.17 -9.10
CA THR A 246 -8.61 0.88 -9.16
C THR A 246 -7.90 1.04 -7.81
N PHE A 247 -8.59 0.77 -6.70
CA PHE A 247 -7.99 0.70 -5.37
C PHE A 247 -7.30 -0.65 -5.09
N ARG A 248 -7.45 -1.67 -5.95
CA ARG A 248 -6.65 -2.89 -5.94
C ARG A 248 -5.49 -2.69 -6.90
N VAL A 249 -4.25 -2.70 -6.42
CA VAL A 249 -3.08 -2.73 -7.30
C VAL A 249 -3.19 -3.98 -8.18
N PRO A 250 -3.36 -3.86 -9.51
CA PRO A 250 -3.28 -5.02 -10.37
C PRO A 250 -1.85 -5.54 -10.24
N SER A 251 -1.69 -6.76 -9.76
CA SER A 251 -0.47 -7.53 -10.01
C SER A 251 -0.44 -7.80 -11.51
N GLU A 252 0.06 -6.85 -12.31
CA GLU A 252 0.40 -7.10 -13.71
C GLU A 252 1.56 -8.08 -13.76
N CYS A 253 1.22 -9.38 -13.76
CA CYS A 253 2.12 -10.40 -14.27
C CYS A 253 1.90 -10.50 -15.78
N SER A 254 2.94 -10.09 -16.51
CA SER A 254 3.32 -10.45 -17.88
C SER A 254 2.33 -10.16 -19.02
N PHE A 255 2.64 -9.12 -19.79
CA PHE A 255 2.52 -9.16 -21.24
C PHE A 255 3.95 -9.06 -21.81
N GLU A 256 4.39 -10.11 -22.50
CA GLU A 256 5.20 -10.06 -23.73
C GLU A 256 5.62 -11.49 -24.09
N ALA A 257 4.82 -12.16 -24.92
CA ALA A 257 5.30 -13.15 -25.86
C ALA A 257 4.33 -13.16 -27.05
N ASN A 258 4.84 -12.67 -28.18
CA ASN A 258 4.13 -12.63 -29.45
C ASN A 258 3.81 -14.03 -29.98
N GLU A 259 2.75 -14.03 -30.79
CA GLU A 259 2.09 -15.08 -31.54
C GLU A 259 3.03 -16.10 -32.22
N GLU A 260 2.61 -17.38 -32.22
CA GLU A 260 2.36 -18.20 -33.42
C GLU A 260 2.03 -19.64 -32.96
N GLU A 261 0.79 -20.10 -33.17
CA GLU A 261 0.50 -21.38 -33.84
C GLU A 261 -1.00 -21.73 -33.83
N THR A 262 -1.43 -22.14 -35.01
CA THR A 262 -2.76 -22.59 -35.38
C THR A 262 -3.20 -23.91 -34.72
N CYS A 263 -4.50 -24.04 -34.47
CA CYS A 263 -5.38 -25.12 -34.98
C CYS A 263 -6.36 -25.70 -33.93
N SER A 264 -7.65 -25.42 -34.17
CA SER A 264 -8.83 -26.30 -34.00
C SER A 264 -8.89 -27.25 -32.78
N LYS A 265 -9.87 -27.00 -31.90
CA LYS A 265 -10.97 -27.95 -31.63
C LYS A 265 -12.11 -27.30 -30.83
N LYS A 266 -13.33 -27.49 -31.34
CA LYS A 266 -14.61 -27.13 -30.73
C LYS A 266 -14.82 -27.91 -29.43
N GLY A 267 -15.24 -27.22 -28.38
CA GLY A 267 -15.79 -27.80 -27.15
C GLY A 267 -16.65 -26.77 -26.44
N ASN A 268 -17.96 -27.00 -26.43
CA ASN A 268 -18.95 -26.12 -25.82
C ASN A 268 -18.74 -26.00 -24.30
N ILE A 269 -18.47 -24.79 -23.80
CA ILE A 269 -18.67 -24.45 -22.39
C ILE A 269 -19.49 -23.16 -22.33
N LYS A 270 -20.65 -23.27 -21.68
CA LYS A 270 -21.56 -22.18 -21.38
C LYS A 270 -20.81 -21.08 -20.62
N LYS A 271 -20.88 -19.87 -21.15
CA LYS A 271 -20.50 -18.62 -20.46
C LYS A 271 -21.30 -18.52 -19.15
N LEU A 272 -20.63 -18.74 -18.04
CA LEU A 272 -21.03 -18.29 -16.71
C LEU A 272 -19.92 -17.38 -16.19
N SER A 273 -20.25 -16.09 -16.13
CA SER A 273 -19.83 -15.14 -15.12
C SER A 273 -18.38 -15.25 -14.62
N GLY A 274 -17.47 -14.48 -15.23
CA GLY A 274 -16.19 -14.15 -14.60
C GLY A 274 -16.44 -13.32 -13.35
N ARG A 275 -16.49 -13.99 -12.19
CA ARG A 275 -16.52 -13.35 -10.86
C ARG A 275 -16.16 -14.38 -9.80
N GLU A 276 -14.87 -14.68 -9.60
CA GLU A 276 -14.46 -15.46 -8.40
C GLU A 276 -12.96 -15.46 -8.05
N THR A 277 -12.09 -14.76 -8.77
CA THR A 277 -10.63 -14.90 -8.55
C THR A 277 -10.06 -14.21 -7.29
N SER A 278 -10.86 -13.43 -6.53
CA SER A 278 -10.42 -12.93 -5.22
C SER A 278 -11.03 -13.65 -4.02
N ASN A 279 -11.97 -14.58 -4.25
CA ASN A 279 -12.75 -15.20 -3.16
C ASN A 279 -12.54 -16.71 -3.04
N GLU A 280 -12.00 -17.38 -4.06
CA GLU A 280 -11.41 -18.71 -3.95
C GLU A 280 -9.96 -18.60 -3.47
N LEU A 281 -9.77 -18.22 -2.21
CA LEU A 281 -8.66 -18.78 -1.46
C LEU A 281 -9.05 -20.23 -1.18
N GLU A 282 -8.85 -21.11 -2.15
CA GLU A 282 -8.87 -22.55 -1.90
C GLU A 282 -7.66 -22.83 -1.00
N PHE A 283 -7.87 -22.71 0.31
CA PHE A 283 -6.84 -22.88 1.31
C PHE A 283 -6.42 -24.36 1.33
N HIS A 284 -5.48 -24.74 0.47
CA HIS A 284 -4.72 -25.98 0.55
C HIS A 284 -3.76 -25.90 1.76
N MET A 285 -4.32 -25.86 2.97
CA MET A 285 -3.58 -25.99 4.21
C MET A 285 -3.88 -27.34 4.84
N SER A 286 -2.93 -27.87 5.63
CA SER A 286 -3.14 -29.12 6.37
C SER A 286 -4.35 -28.99 7.29
N VAL A 287 -5.05 -30.09 7.51
CA VAL A 287 -6.24 -30.14 8.38
C VAL A 287 -5.90 -29.59 9.78
N SER A 288 -4.76 -29.99 10.33
CA SER A 288 -4.22 -29.48 11.60
C SER A 288 -3.98 -27.96 11.59
N ALA A 289 -3.52 -27.39 10.47
CA ALA A 289 -3.36 -25.93 10.33
C ALA A 289 -4.72 -25.21 10.27
N LYS A 290 -5.75 -25.80 9.66
CA LYS A 290 -7.13 -25.27 9.67
C LYS A 290 -7.66 -25.19 11.10
N TYR A 291 -7.57 -26.29 11.84
CA TYR A 291 -8.02 -26.34 13.23
C TYR A 291 -7.23 -25.39 14.14
N LEU A 292 -5.91 -25.30 13.97
CA LEU A 292 -5.08 -24.31 14.68
C LEU A 292 -5.54 -22.88 14.41
N LEU A 293 -5.90 -22.57 13.15
CA LEU A 293 -6.31 -21.24 12.76
C LEU A 293 -7.69 -20.86 13.32
N ILE A 294 -8.63 -21.81 13.33
CA ILE A 294 -9.94 -21.66 14.00
C ILE A 294 -9.74 -21.47 15.51
N SER A 295 -8.88 -22.29 16.13
CA SER A 295 -8.55 -22.20 17.55
C SER A 295 -7.95 -20.84 17.91
N ALA A 296 -7.02 -20.34 17.08
CA ALA A 296 -6.41 -19.03 17.25
C ALA A 296 -7.43 -17.89 17.06
N PHE A 297 -8.36 -18.02 16.12
CA PHE A 297 -9.44 -17.06 15.91
C PHE A 297 -10.36 -16.99 17.15
N LEU A 298 -10.80 -18.13 17.67
CA LEU A 298 -11.63 -18.22 18.87
C LEU A 298 -10.91 -17.67 20.11
N ALA A 299 -9.64 -18.03 20.30
CA ALA A 299 -8.82 -17.50 21.40
C ALA A 299 -8.64 -15.97 21.32
N SER A 300 -8.58 -15.41 20.11
CA SER A 300 -8.38 -13.97 19.91
C SER A 300 -9.67 -13.16 20.10
N ARG A 301 -10.83 -13.70 19.70
CA ARG A 301 -12.11 -12.99 19.80
C ARG A 301 -12.80 -13.18 21.15
N ASN A 302 -12.56 -14.30 21.82
CA ASN A 302 -13.18 -14.60 23.10
C ASN A 302 -12.24 -14.32 24.29
N PRO A 303 -12.73 -13.75 25.40
CA PRO A 303 -11.95 -13.66 26.63
C PRO A 303 -11.74 -15.03 27.27
N ALA A 304 -10.60 -15.22 27.95
CA ALA A 304 -10.25 -16.49 28.59
C ALA A 304 -11.26 -16.97 29.66
N THR A 305 -12.08 -16.06 30.20
CA THR A 305 -13.14 -16.40 31.16
C THR A 305 -14.25 -17.26 30.58
N LEU A 306 -14.43 -17.25 29.25
CA LEU A 306 -15.47 -18.02 28.58
C LEU A 306 -15.00 -19.43 28.17
N ASP A 307 -13.70 -19.71 28.22
CA ASP A 307 -13.16 -20.97 27.70
C ASP A 307 -13.73 -22.18 28.45
N ALA A 308 -13.79 -22.13 29.78
CA ALA A 308 -14.37 -23.21 30.59
C ALA A 308 -15.87 -23.44 30.31
N ALA A 309 -16.61 -22.42 29.90
CA ALA A 309 -18.02 -22.55 29.55
C ALA A 309 -18.22 -23.14 28.14
N LEU A 310 -17.25 -22.97 27.25
CA LEU A 310 -17.34 -23.36 25.84
C LEU A 310 -16.68 -24.72 25.55
N PHE A 311 -15.61 -25.07 26.28
CA PHE A 311 -14.74 -26.21 25.93
C PHE A 311 -14.62 -27.30 27.02
N ASP A 312 -15.21 -27.11 28.21
CA ASP A 312 -15.25 -28.20 29.21
C ASP A 312 -16.31 -29.25 28.84
N SER A 313 -15.87 -30.40 28.33
CA SER A 313 -16.74 -31.54 27.96
C SER A 313 -17.40 -32.20 29.16
N THR A 314 -16.77 -32.11 30.34
CA THR A 314 -17.32 -32.60 31.60
C THR A 314 -18.21 -31.51 32.19
N GLY A 315 -19.43 -31.39 31.65
CA GLY A 315 -20.43 -30.42 32.09
C GLY A 315 -20.41 -30.26 33.62
N GLY A 316 -19.95 -29.10 34.08
CA GLY A 316 -19.57 -28.88 35.47
C GLY A 316 -20.68 -29.29 36.44
N SER A 317 -20.50 -30.45 37.08
CA SER A 317 -21.33 -30.96 38.19
C SER A 317 -21.31 -30.05 39.43
N ASN A 318 -20.60 -28.91 39.38
CA ASN A 318 -20.53 -27.92 40.47
C ASN A 318 -21.21 -26.57 40.17
N SER A 319 -22.21 -26.53 39.28
CA SER A 319 -23.15 -25.40 39.26
C SER A 319 -24.16 -25.50 40.41
N ARG A 320 -23.70 -25.27 41.65
CA ARG A 320 -24.64 -24.96 42.75
C ARG A 320 -25.38 -23.68 42.39
N LYS A 321 -26.61 -23.87 41.90
CA LYS A 321 -27.74 -22.94 41.80
C LYS A 321 -27.46 -21.55 42.41
N ARG A 322 -26.88 -20.66 41.61
CA ARG A 322 -27.13 -19.23 41.73
C ARG A 322 -27.95 -18.82 40.50
N ARG A 323 -29.28 -18.99 40.59
CA ARG A 323 -30.22 -18.28 39.70
C ARG A 323 -30.06 -16.79 40.00
N LYS A 324 -29.10 -16.14 39.36
CA LYS A 324 -28.98 -14.68 39.36
C LYS A 324 -30.04 -14.19 38.37
N LYS A 325 -31.05 -13.50 38.88
CA LYS A 325 -32.11 -12.85 38.08
C LYS A 325 -31.40 -11.89 37.12
N SER A 326 -31.50 -12.12 35.81
CA SER A 326 -30.93 -11.24 34.79
C SER A 326 -31.74 -9.95 34.77
N SER A 327 -31.25 -8.93 35.46
CA SER A 327 -31.73 -7.56 35.30
C SER A 327 -31.30 -7.02 33.93
N GLN A 328 -32.11 -6.14 33.33
CA GLN A 328 -31.83 -5.48 32.05
C GLN A 328 -30.39 -4.90 31.99
N ALA A 329 -29.91 -4.30 33.09
CA ALA A 329 -28.55 -3.77 33.21
C ALA A 329 -27.41 -4.79 33.05
N VAL A 330 -27.63 -6.09 33.25
CA VAL A 330 -26.61 -7.14 33.03
C VAL A 330 -26.61 -7.62 31.58
N ILE A 331 -27.71 -7.43 30.86
CA ILE A 331 -27.82 -7.69 29.42
C ILE A 331 -27.17 -6.51 28.70
N ASP A 332 -27.54 -5.27 29.05
CA ASP A 332 -26.97 -4.05 28.48
C ASP A 332 -25.45 -3.98 28.70
N GLN A 333 -24.94 -4.36 29.88
CA GLN A 333 -23.49 -4.43 30.16
C GLN A 333 -22.76 -5.53 29.37
N LYS A 334 -23.46 -6.62 29.00
CA LYS A 334 -22.89 -7.66 28.12
C LYS A 334 -22.87 -7.22 26.67
N ASP A 335 -23.89 -6.49 26.24
CA ASP A 335 -23.98 -5.94 24.89
C ASP A 335 -22.94 -4.82 24.69
N GLU A 336 -22.76 -3.94 25.69
CA GLU A 336 -21.67 -2.95 25.72
C GLU A 336 -20.28 -3.61 25.68
N MET A 337 -20.09 -4.71 26.42
CA MET A 337 -18.82 -5.44 26.41
C MET A 337 -18.58 -6.15 25.07
N ALA A 338 -19.63 -6.62 24.40
CA ALA A 338 -19.54 -7.20 23.05
C ALA A 338 -19.23 -6.13 21.98
N GLU A 339 -19.86 -4.95 22.08
CA GLU A 339 -19.57 -3.81 21.20
C GLU A 339 -18.14 -3.29 21.41
N GLU A 340 -17.67 -3.22 22.65
CA GLU A 340 -16.30 -2.81 22.96
C GLU A 340 -15.25 -3.82 22.42
N MET A 341 -15.59 -5.12 22.39
CA MET A 341 -14.74 -6.15 21.77
C MET A 341 -14.65 -6.02 20.25
N LEU A 342 -15.73 -5.63 19.57
CA LEU A 342 -15.71 -5.36 18.13
C LEU A 342 -14.82 -4.15 17.80
N LEU A 343 -14.79 -3.14 18.68
CA LEU A 343 -14.03 -1.91 18.48
C LEU A 343 -12.54 -2.02 18.86
N LYS A 344 -12.18 -2.85 19.85
CA LYS A 344 -10.79 -2.99 20.35
C LYS A 344 -9.88 -3.86 19.47
N GLY A 345 -10.45 -4.61 18.52
CA GLY A 345 -9.72 -5.54 17.66
C GLY A 345 -9.26 -6.81 18.40
N PRO A 346 -8.58 -7.75 17.70
CA PRO A 346 -8.32 -9.10 18.23
C PRO A 346 -7.52 -9.09 19.55
N GLY A 347 -7.91 -9.87 20.56
CA GLY A 347 -7.16 -10.03 21.80
C GLY A 347 -5.87 -10.85 21.61
N SER A 348 -4.86 -10.62 22.47
CA SER A 348 -3.69 -11.50 22.53
C SER A 348 -3.89 -12.62 23.55
N PHE A 349 -3.35 -13.80 23.26
CA PHE A 349 -3.51 -15.01 24.09
C PHE A 349 -2.18 -15.78 24.24
N PRO A 350 -1.98 -16.52 25.35
CA PRO A 350 -0.79 -17.34 25.55
C PRO A 350 -0.84 -18.63 24.71
N LEU A 351 0.33 -19.23 24.46
CA LEU A 351 0.43 -20.50 23.70
C LEU A 351 -0.38 -21.64 24.34
N GLU A 352 -0.34 -21.74 25.65
CA GLU A 352 -1.02 -22.79 26.42
C GLU A 352 -2.53 -22.78 26.16
N ARG A 353 -3.14 -21.60 26.14
CA ARG A 353 -4.57 -21.42 25.84
C ARG A 353 -4.91 -21.87 24.42
N LEU A 354 -4.04 -21.56 23.44
CA LEU A 354 -4.25 -22.00 22.06
C LEU A 354 -4.22 -23.52 21.94
N LEU A 355 -3.22 -24.17 22.54
CA LEU A 355 -3.08 -25.62 22.49
C LEU A 355 -4.24 -26.33 23.19
N ALA A 356 -4.73 -25.79 24.31
CA ALA A 356 -5.90 -26.31 25.00
C ALA A 356 -7.16 -26.26 24.11
N ILE A 357 -7.45 -25.09 23.51
CA ILE A 357 -8.59 -24.93 22.60
C ILE A 357 -8.45 -25.85 21.37
N PHE A 358 -7.24 -25.95 20.81
CA PHE A 358 -6.94 -26.83 19.69
C PHE A 358 -7.24 -28.29 20.03
N GLN A 359 -6.76 -28.78 21.18
CA GLN A 359 -7.01 -30.14 21.61
C GLN A 359 -8.51 -30.41 21.86
N CYS A 360 -9.24 -29.44 22.44
CA CYS A 360 -10.69 -29.53 22.60
C CYS A 360 -11.43 -29.67 21.27
N ILE A 361 -11.02 -28.92 20.24
CA ILE A 361 -11.66 -28.97 18.92
C ILE A 361 -11.29 -30.25 18.17
N THR A 362 -10.03 -30.70 18.22
CA THR A 362 -9.59 -31.93 17.52
C THR A 362 -10.15 -33.20 18.16
N SER A 363 -10.25 -33.26 19.49
CA SER A 363 -10.85 -34.40 20.20
C SER A 363 -12.33 -34.63 19.90
N VAL A 364 -13.07 -33.57 19.56
CA VAL A 364 -14.46 -33.68 19.08
C VAL A 364 -14.51 -34.24 17.66
N GLY A 365 -13.53 -33.92 16.81
CA GLY A 365 -13.43 -34.42 15.44
C GLY A 365 -12.98 -35.88 15.30
N GLU A 366 -12.24 -36.40 16.28
CA GLU A 366 -11.79 -37.81 16.30
C GLU A 366 -12.85 -38.79 16.87
N GLY A 367 -13.89 -38.28 17.53
CA GLY A 367 -14.93 -39.08 18.19
C GLY A 367 -15.88 -39.86 17.25
N THR A 368 -15.72 -39.77 15.93
CA THR A 368 -16.56 -40.52 14.97
C THR A 368 -15.95 -41.81 14.42
N LEU A 369 -14.72 -42.20 14.80
CA LEU A 369 -14.04 -43.33 14.15
C LEU A 369 -13.51 -44.46 15.05
N GLU A 370 -13.65 -44.41 16.38
CA GLU A 370 -13.07 -45.45 17.25
C GLU A 370 -13.98 -45.89 18.40
N GLU A 371 -15.25 -46.20 18.11
CA GLU A 371 -16.03 -47.10 18.95
C GLU A 371 -16.08 -48.49 18.33
N GLU A 372 -14.95 -49.18 18.26
CA GLU A 372 -14.93 -50.65 18.28
C GLU A 372 -13.55 -51.17 18.68
N GLN A 373 -13.51 -51.79 19.87
CA GLN A 373 -12.58 -52.84 20.33
C GLN A 373 -11.45 -52.47 21.32
N LEU A 374 -11.74 -52.82 22.58
CA LEU A 374 -10.96 -53.66 23.50
C LEU A 374 -10.16 -53.01 24.65
N GLU A 375 -10.52 -53.49 25.85
CA GLU A 375 -9.81 -53.46 27.12
C GLU A 375 -8.33 -53.89 26.97
N ASP A 376 -7.38 -53.10 27.47
CA ASP A 376 -6.48 -53.43 28.58
C ASP A 376 -5.51 -52.26 28.82
N GLY A 377 -5.16 -52.01 30.09
CA GLY A 377 -4.45 -50.80 30.50
C GLY A 377 -2.96 -50.79 30.14
N MET A 378 -2.52 -49.87 29.29
CA MET A 378 -1.16 -49.29 29.31
C MET A 378 -1.16 -47.87 28.75
N VAL A 379 -0.70 -46.93 29.57
CA VAL A 379 -0.47 -45.52 29.22
C VAL A 379 0.62 -45.43 28.16
N ILE A 380 0.26 -45.05 26.92
CA ILE A 380 1.21 -44.71 25.85
C ILE A 380 1.42 -43.19 25.86
N GLU A 381 2.33 -42.70 26.69
CA GLU A 381 2.72 -41.27 26.73
C GLU A 381 3.70 -40.86 25.60
N SER A 382 4.20 -41.81 24.80
CA SER A 382 5.20 -41.54 23.75
C SER A 382 4.64 -41.00 22.42
N GLY A 383 3.34 -41.11 22.16
CA GLY A 383 2.72 -40.64 20.91
C GLY A 383 2.45 -39.12 20.87
N ASN A 384 2.15 -38.52 22.02
CA ASN A 384 1.75 -37.12 22.13
C ASN A 384 2.91 -36.13 21.88
N VAL A 385 4.15 -36.53 22.17
CA VAL A 385 5.33 -35.66 22.04
C VAL A 385 5.66 -35.38 20.57
N GLY A 386 5.50 -36.36 19.67
CA GLY A 386 5.72 -36.19 18.23
C GLY A 386 4.65 -35.32 17.56
N LEU A 387 3.38 -35.51 17.94
CA LEU A 387 2.26 -34.68 17.47
C LEU A 387 2.44 -33.22 17.90
N MET A 388 2.96 -32.97 19.11
CA MET A 388 3.18 -31.61 19.60
C MET A 388 4.31 -30.88 18.85
N SER A 389 5.38 -31.58 18.43
CA SER A 389 6.42 -30.96 17.60
C SER A 389 5.91 -30.54 16.22
N ASP A 390 5.03 -31.35 15.61
CA ASP A 390 4.45 -31.05 14.30
C ASP A 390 3.44 -29.89 14.38
N VAL A 391 2.63 -29.84 15.44
CA VAL A 391 1.70 -28.75 15.73
C VAL A 391 2.45 -27.43 15.97
N LEU A 392 3.55 -27.45 16.73
CA LEU A 392 4.38 -26.26 16.95
C LEU A 392 5.09 -25.80 15.67
N LEU A 393 5.51 -26.74 14.81
CA LEU A 393 6.07 -26.42 13.49
C LEU A 393 5.01 -25.75 12.60
N GLN A 394 3.78 -26.27 12.57
CA GLN A 394 2.67 -25.68 11.84
C GLN A 394 2.31 -24.29 12.37
N LEU A 395 2.29 -24.11 13.69
CA LEU A 395 2.09 -22.80 14.31
C LEU A 395 3.19 -21.80 13.90
N SER A 396 4.44 -22.25 13.83
CA SER A 396 5.55 -21.43 13.32
C SER A 396 5.33 -21.05 11.85
N THR A 397 4.91 -22.00 11.02
CA THR A 397 4.57 -21.76 9.61
C THR A 397 3.41 -20.76 9.46
N LEU A 398 2.35 -20.89 10.26
CA LEU A 398 1.23 -19.94 10.29
C LEU A 398 1.66 -18.55 10.76
N CYS A 399 2.63 -18.47 11.68
CA CYS A 399 3.22 -17.20 12.09
C CYS A 399 4.02 -16.55 10.95
N ASN A 400 4.83 -17.33 10.24
CA ASN A 400 5.61 -16.85 9.10
C ASN A 400 4.72 -16.43 7.93
N ALA A 401 3.59 -17.10 7.76
CA ALA A 401 2.56 -16.75 6.77
C ALA A 401 1.66 -15.57 7.22
N ASN A 402 1.92 -14.96 8.39
CA ASN A 402 1.17 -13.85 8.97
C ASN A 402 -0.33 -14.12 9.21
N PHE A 403 -0.75 -15.38 9.33
CA PHE A 403 -2.09 -15.75 9.79
C PHE A 403 -2.23 -15.63 11.32
N ILE A 404 -1.10 -15.72 12.03
CA ILE A 404 -0.99 -15.50 13.47
C ILE A 404 0.20 -14.59 13.71
N CYS A 405 0.05 -13.50 14.46
CA CYS A 405 1.15 -12.62 14.83
C CYS A 405 1.63 -12.90 16.26
N LYS A 406 2.95 -12.96 16.45
CA LYS A 406 3.57 -12.94 17.77
C LYS A 406 3.57 -11.51 18.30
N SER A 407 2.77 -11.24 19.32
CA SER A 407 2.79 -9.98 20.05
C SER A 407 3.98 -10.00 21.02
N GLY A 408 4.65 -8.85 21.17
CA GLY A 408 5.84 -8.72 22.02
C GLY A 408 5.63 -9.32 23.42
N SER A 409 6.65 -10.00 23.93
CA SER A 409 6.64 -10.56 25.28
C SER A 409 6.42 -9.44 26.29
N CYS A 410 5.51 -9.67 27.24
CA CYS A 410 5.36 -8.76 28.37
C CYS A 410 6.68 -8.80 29.16
N PRO A 411 7.32 -7.65 29.47
CA PRO A 411 8.61 -7.63 30.18
C PRO A 411 8.59 -8.35 31.54
N LEU A 412 7.40 -8.55 32.11
CA LEU A 412 7.19 -9.13 33.45
C LEU A 412 6.96 -10.65 33.43
N GLU A 413 6.56 -11.23 32.31
CA GLU A 413 6.05 -12.63 32.27
C GLU A 413 6.86 -13.54 31.34
N GLY A 414 7.71 -12.97 30.48
CA GLY A 414 8.64 -13.71 29.61
C GLY A 414 7.99 -14.61 28.55
N SER A 415 6.68 -14.84 28.62
CA SER A 415 5.93 -15.69 27.71
C SER A 415 5.57 -14.96 26.41
N THR A 416 5.66 -15.69 25.30
CA THR A 416 5.25 -15.17 23.98
C THR A 416 3.73 -15.19 23.87
N ARG A 417 3.14 -14.06 23.46
CA ARG A 417 1.69 -13.96 23.21
C ARG A 417 1.41 -13.97 21.72
N TYR A 418 0.29 -14.54 21.34
CA TYR A 418 -0.14 -14.70 19.95
C TYR A 418 -1.43 -13.92 19.71
N ARG A 419 -1.67 -13.52 18.45
CA ARG A 419 -2.86 -12.78 18.00
C ARG A 419 -3.26 -13.31 16.63
N SER A 420 -4.56 -13.57 16.40
CA SER A 420 -5.04 -13.92 15.06
C SER A 420 -5.23 -12.67 14.22
N THR A 421 -4.82 -12.73 12.95
CA THR A 421 -5.01 -11.68 11.93
C THR A 421 -6.12 -12.01 10.95
N VAL A 422 -6.79 -13.15 11.13
CA VAL A 422 -7.79 -13.68 10.21
C VAL A 422 -9.14 -13.00 10.43
N ASP A 423 -9.78 -12.65 9.32
CA ASP A 423 -11.11 -12.05 9.30
C ASP A 423 -12.20 -13.12 9.51
N GLU A 424 -13.38 -12.69 9.92
CA GLU A 424 -14.51 -13.59 10.20
C GLU A 424 -14.94 -14.37 8.95
N ASP A 425 -15.01 -13.72 7.79
CA ASP A 425 -15.35 -14.37 6.52
C ASP A 425 -14.36 -15.49 6.15
N THR A 426 -13.07 -15.26 6.40
CA THR A 426 -12.04 -16.28 6.16
C THR A 426 -12.11 -17.41 7.16
N ALA A 427 -12.39 -17.13 8.44
CA ALA A 427 -12.59 -18.15 9.46
C ALA A 427 -13.80 -19.04 9.13
N LEU A 428 -14.93 -18.43 8.75
CA LEU A 428 -16.15 -19.15 8.35
C LEU A 428 -15.91 -20.07 7.14
N LYS A 429 -15.18 -19.61 6.12
CA LYS A 429 -14.81 -20.46 4.97
C LYS A 429 -13.96 -21.66 5.38
N ILE A 430 -13.02 -21.47 6.31
CA ILE A 430 -12.18 -22.57 6.80
C ILE A 430 -13.04 -23.57 7.58
N THR A 431 -13.92 -23.09 8.47
CA THR A 431 -14.88 -23.90 9.23
C THR A 431 -15.77 -24.73 8.30
N MET A 432 -16.35 -24.12 7.26
CA MET A 432 -17.14 -24.83 6.24
C MET A 432 -16.34 -25.89 5.49
N SER A 433 -15.02 -25.70 5.33
CA SER A 433 -14.14 -26.68 4.69
C SER A 433 -13.71 -27.84 5.60
N THR A 434 -13.93 -27.71 6.92
CA THR A 434 -13.58 -28.71 7.93
C THR A 434 -14.81 -29.36 8.58
N GLU A 435 -16.02 -29.07 8.09
CA GLU A 435 -17.30 -29.58 8.63
C GLU A 435 -17.51 -29.29 10.14
N LEU A 436 -17.00 -28.15 10.63
CA LEU A 436 -17.15 -27.69 12.02
C LEU A 436 -18.37 -26.79 12.24
#